data_AF-A0A7W1DS38-F1
#
_entry.id   AF-A0A7W1DS38-F1
#
_cell.length_a   1.000
_cell.length_b   1.000
_cell.length_c   1.000
_cell.angle_alpha   90.00
_cell.angle_beta   90.00
_cell.angle_gamma   90.00
#
_symmetry.space_group_name_H-M   'P 1'
#
loop_
_entity.id
_entity.type
_entity.pdbx_description
1 polymer ?
#
loop_
_entity_poly.entity_id
_entity_poly.type
_entity_poly.pdbx_seq_one_letter_code
_entity_poly.pdbx_strand_id
1 'polypeptide(L)'
;TAPSAEPPPPGDTAAVINPAQAAAVTTAPPLTVAPPLPKGATQGSGTAGRAGIDPARRAKPDPTKSAPPAAVEPVPAPAEPPEELPAPAPPVLAPITFQGIKVLVRQGGKLREREAVMTLTGSDLAVQSDGKDIVSVPFASIAQAFYSRSKEPKWKGPDGKEQSVSVDLGRMSFFRGERNWLIVTTSAEPIFVRFEGAQMRTALASFEERTGVKVQR
;
A
#
# COMPACT_ATOMS: atom_id res chain seq x y z
N THR A 1 59.11 -3.80 -23.89
CA THR A 1 59.58 -3.99 -22.52
C THR A 1 59.38 -2.69 -21.76
N ALA A 2 58.31 -2.61 -20.98
CA ALA A 2 57.97 -1.47 -20.12
C ALA A 2 57.89 -1.97 -18.68
N PRO A 3 58.36 -1.20 -17.67
CA PRO A 3 58.45 -1.69 -16.30
C PRO A 3 57.08 -1.75 -15.62
N SER A 4 56.83 -2.88 -14.94
CA SER A 4 55.71 -3.09 -14.02
C SER A 4 55.78 -2.12 -12.84
N ALA A 5 54.70 -1.38 -12.60
CA ALA A 5 54.49 -0.63 -11.37
C ALA A 5 53.84 -1.53 -10.32
N GLU A 6 54.48 -1.62 -9.16
CA GLU A 6 54.06 -2.37 -7.97
C GLU A 6 52.96 -1.59 -7.21
N PRO A 7 51.86 -2.23 -6.77
CA PRO A 7 50.84 -1.57 -5.96
C PRO A 7 51.28 -1.40 -4.49
N PRO A 8 50.92 -0.30 -3.81
CA PRO A 8 51.25 -0.10 -2.39
C PRO A 8 50.44 -1.02 -1.47
N PRO A 9 50.98 -1.37 -0.28
CA PRO A 9 50.28 -2.22 0.69
C PRO A 9 49.11 -1.47 1.38
N PRO A 10 48.06 -2.18 1.83
CA PRO A 10 46.96 -1.61 2.58
C PRO A 10 47.40 -1.22 4.00
N GLY A 11 47.15 0.03 4.38
CA GLY A 11 47.42 0.56 5.71
C GLY A 11 46.40 0.07 6.75
N ASP A 12 46.91 -0.51 7.83
CA ASP A 12 46.23 -0.75 9.10
C ASP A 12 45.64 0.54 9.67
N THR A 13 44.31 0.66 9.70
CA THR A 13 43.63 1.69 10.49
C THR A 13 43.20 1.09 11.81
N ALA A 14 43.95 1.46 12.85
CA ALA A 14 43.78 1.01 14.24
C ALA A 14 42.39 1.34 14.81
N ALA A 15 41.90 0.40 15.60
CA ALA A 15 40.69 0.48 16.40
C ALA A 15 40.80 1.58 17.48
N VAL A 16 39.82 2.49 17.51
CA VAL A 16 39.56 3.34 18.68
C VAL A 16 38.72 2.54 19.66
N ILE A 17 39.38 2.05 20.71
CA ILE A 17 38.79 1.43 21.88
C ILE A 17 38.36 2.56 22.82
N ASN A 18 37.07 2.63 23.17
CA ASN A 18 36.57 3.56 24.19
C ASN A 18 36.22 2.76 25.44
N PRO A 19 37.04 2.79 26.52
CA PRO A 19 36.74 2.13 27.76
C PRO A 19 36.14 3.09 28.81
N ALA A 20 35.28 2.53 29.66
CA ALA A 20 34.75 3.09 30.90
C ALA A 20 33.61 4.12 30.69
N GLN A 21 32.45 4.09 31.35
CA GLN A 21 32.02 3.74 32.71
C GLN A 21 30.47 3.60 32.63
N ALA A 22 29.68 2.99 33.50
CA ALA A 22 29.84 2.24 34.73
C ALA A 22 28.53 1.45 34.93
N ALA A 23 28.62 0.36 35.68
CA ALA A 23 27.54 -0.51 36.06
C ALA A 23 26.46 0.19 36.92
N ALA A 24 25.19 -0.19 36.70
CA ALA A 24 24.14 -0.07 37.71
C ALA A 24 23.25 -1.33 37.66
N VAL A 25 23.49 -2.19 38.66
CA VAL A 25 22.57 -3.04 39.42
C VAL A 25 21.20 -3.45 38.82
N THR A 26 21.10 -4.77 38.60
CA THR A 26 20.02 -5.70 38.99
C THR A 26 18.77 -5.11 39.66
N THR A 27 17.62 -5.29 38.99
CA THR A 27 16.40 -5.83 39.62
C THR A 27 15.58 -6.57 38.55
N ALA A 28 15.51 -7.89 38.67
CA ALA A 28 14.62 -8.73 37.88
C ALA A 28 13.16 -8.52 38.35
N PRO A 29 12.18 -8.34 37.45
CA PRO A 29 10.78 -8.43 37.83
C PRO A 29 10.40 -9.91 38.10
N PRO A 30 9.49 -10.18 39.06
CA PRO A 30 9.13 -11.53 39.47
C PRO A 30 8.33 -12.29 38.41
N LEU A 31 8.62 -13.58 38.28
CA LEU A 31 7.78 -14.57 37.60
C LEU A 31 6.39 -14.58 38.27
N THR A 32 5.35 -14.19 37.54
CA THR A 32 3.95 -14.31 37.99
C THR A 32 3.18 -15.21 37.04
N VAL A 33 3.10 -16.48 37.46
CA VAL A 33 1.95 -17.41 37.44
C VAL A 33 0.92 -17.25 36.29
N ALA A 34 0.91 -18.24 35.38
CA ALA A 34 -0.31 -18.76 34.74
C ALA A 34 -0.92 -19.87 35.65
N PRO A 35 -2.16 -20.40 35.47
CA PRO A 35 -3.32 -20.06 34.62
C PRO A 35 -4.67 -20.05 35.42
N PRO A 36 -5.87 -20.02 34.78
CA PRO A 36 -6.52 -21.30 34.46
C PRO A 36 -7.20 -21.35 33.07
N LEU A 37 -7.30 -22.58 32.55
CA LEU A 37 -8.12 -22.95 31.40
C LEU A 37 -9.62 -22.76 31.71
N PRO A 38 -10.43 -22.23 30.79
CA PRO A 38 -11.85 -22.54 30.77
C PRO A 38 -12.08 -23.86 30.01
N LYS A 39 -12.31 -24.95 30.77
CA LYS A 39 -13.12 -26.09 30.29
C LYS A 39 -14.59 -25.71 30.46
N GLY A 40 -15.35 -25.72 29.39
CA GLY A 40 -16.80 -25.48 29.45
C GLY A 40 -17.45 -25.65 28.10
N ALA A 41 -17.72 -26.90 27.72
CA ALA A 41 -18.72 -27.23 26.72
C ALA A 41 -20.10 -26.82 27.26
N THR A 42 -20.90 -26.08 26.49
CA THR A 42 -22.35 -26.08 26.67
C THR A 42 -23.01 -25.90 25.31
N GLN A 43 -23.52 -27.02 24.82
CA GLN A 43 -24.52 -27.14 23.78
C GLN A 43 -25.80 -26.49 24.31
N GLY A 44 -26.33 -25.49 23.59
CA GLY A 44 -27.53 -24.76 23.97
C GLY A 44 -28.41 -24.50 22.76
N SER A 45 -29.28 -25.47 22.45
CA SER A 45 -30.48 -25.28 21.66
C SER A 45 -31.51 -24.43 22.41
N GLY A 46 -32.25 -23.58 21.70
CA GLY A 46 -33.45 -22.87 22.17
C GLY A 46 -33.58 -21.55 21.38
N THR A 47 -34.31 -21.48 20.26
CA THR A 47 -35.78 -21.57 20.06
C THR A 47 -36.56 -20.45 20.74
N ALA A 48 -37.12 -19.55 19.91
CA ALA A 48 -38.46 -18.93 19.96
C ALA A 48 -38.50 -17.39 19.90
N GLY A 49 -39.30 -16.87 18.94
CA GLY A 49 -39.71 -15.46 18.83
C GLY A 49 -39.78 -14.98 17.38
N ARG A 50 -40.63 -15.57 16.52
CA ARG A 50 -42.03 -15.18 16.26
C ARG A 50 -42.19 -13.78 15.60
N ALA A 51 -42.31 -13.78 14.28
CA ALA A 51 -43.18 -12.90 13.49
C ALA A 51 -43.48 -13.65 12.17
N GLY A 52 -44.68 -14.19 11.98
CA GLY A 52 -45.71 -13.53 11.16
C GLY A 52 -45.51 -13.90 9.68
N ILE A 53 -45.91 -15.09 9.23
CA ILE A 53 -47.19 -15.34 8.53
C ILE A 53 -47.58 -14.20 7.58
N ASP A 54 -47.37 -14.36 6.26
CA ASP A 54 -48.49 -14.47 5.32
C ASP A 54 -48.06 -15.11 3.97
N PRO A 55 -48.93 -15.90 3.31
CA PRO A 55 -48.56 -16.80 2.23
C PRO A 55 -49.02 -16.35 0.84
N ALA A 56 -48.37 -16.96 -0.16
CA ALA A 56 -48.92 -17.32 -1.46
C ALA A 56 -49.39 -16.18 -2.41
N ARG A 57 -48.64 -16.03 -3.52
CA ARG A 57 -49.29 -16.14 -4.82
C ARG A 57 -48.39 -16.74 -5.89
N ARG A 58 -48.79 -17.93 -6.33
CA ARG A 58 -48.48 -18.50 -7.64
C ARG A 58 -48.86 -17.51 -8.75
N ALA A 59 -48.03 -17.45 -9.79
CA ALA A 59 -48.52 -17.64 -11.16
C ALA A 59 -47.40 -18.23 -12.03
N LYS A 60 -47.79 -19.22 -12.82
CA LYS A 60 -47.01 -20.00 -13.79
C LYS A 60 -47.41 -19.49 -15.21
N PRO A 61 -46.94 -20.08 -16.33
CA PRO A 61 -46.23 -19.39 -17.42
C PRO A 61 -47.02 -19.16 -18.73
N ASP A 62 -46.39 -18.42 -19.65
CA ASP A 62 -46.52 -18.39 -21.15
C ASP A 62 -47.91 -18.02 -21.75
N PRO A 63 -48.08 -17.77 -23.07
CA PRO A 63 -47.16 -17.44 -24.18
C PRO A 63 -47.63 -16.21 -25.02
N THR A 64 -46.76 -15.56 -25.83
CA THR A 64 -47.23 -14.77 -27.01
C THR A 64 -46.07 -14.68 -28.02
N LYS A 65 -46.00 -15.57 -29.00
CA LYS A 65 -46.62 -15.50 -30.36
C LYS A 65 -46.16 -14.29 -31.19
N SER A 66 -45.38 -14.62 -32.21
CA SER A 66 -44.79 -13.76 -33.26
C SER A 66 -45.77 -12.88 -34.02
N ALA A 67 -45.28 -11.75 -34.52
CA ALA A 67 -45.78 -11.08 -35.72
C ALA A 67 -44.62 -10.45 -36.55
N PRO A 68 -44.79 -10.29 -37.88
CA PRO A 68 -43.72 -10.19 -38.89
C PRO A 68 -43.16 -8.77 -39.12
N PRO A 69 -42.10 -8.61 -39.95
CA PRO A 69 -41.38 -7.36 -40.13
C PRO A 69 -42.19 -6.35 -40.96
N ALA A 70 -42.32 -5.13 -40.44
CA ALA A 70 -42.77 -3.99 -41.23
C ALA A 70 -41.62 -3.51 -42.12
N ALA A 71 -41.90 -3.38 -43.42
CA ALA A 71 -41.06 -2.71 -44.38
C ALA A 71 -40.87 -1.24 -43.95
N VAL A 72 -39.63 -0.83 -43.76
CA VAL A 72 -39.27 0.57 -43.50
C VAL A 72 -38.94 1.20 -44.85
N GLU A 73 -39.74 2.18 -45.25
CA GLU A 73 -39.42 3.11 -46.34
C GLU A 73 -38.04 3.76 -46.11
N PRO A 74 -37.27 4.06 -47.17
CA PRO A 74 -36.01 4.78 -47.01
C PRO A 74 -36.29 6.21 -46.52
N VAL A 75 -36.10 6.44 -45.23
CA VAL A 75 -36.04 7.78 -44.63
C VAL A 75 -34.81 8.49 -45.23
N PRO A 76 -34.96 9.71 -45.79
CA PRO A 76 -33.83 10.47 -46.31
C PRO A 76 -32.81 10.72 -45.21
N ALA A 77 -31.54 10.55 -45.55
CA ALA A 77 -30.39 10.67 -44.67
C ALA A 77 -30.48 11.94 -43.79
N PRO A 78 -30.37 11.80 -42.45
CA PRO A 78 -30.11 12.93 -41.57
C PRO A 78 -28.82 13.61 -41.99
N ALA A 79 -28.88 14.92 -42.20
CA ALA A 79 -27.71 15.76 -42.45
C ALA A 79 -26.65 15.52 -41.37
N GLU A 80 -25.41 15.32 -41.81
CA GLU A 80 -24.23 15.14 -40.97
C GLU A 80 -24.18 16.26 -39.90
N PRO A 81 -24.11 15.91 -38.61
CA PRO A 81 -23.81 16.88 -37.56
C PRO A 81 -22.48 17.58 -37.86
N PRO A 82 -22.34 18.88 -37.60
CA PRO A 82 -21.09 19.59 -37.77
C PRO A 82 -19.95 18.87 -37.04
N GLU A 83 -18.84 18.61 -37.73
CA GLU A 83 -17.61 18.09 -37.13
C GLU A 83 -17.19 19.01 -35.96
N GLU A 84 -17.45 18.55 -34.75
CA GLU A 84 -17.05 19.21 -33.51
C GLU A 84 -15.52 19.16 -33.47
N LEU A 85 -14.87 20.32 -33.67
CA LEU A 85 -13.43 20.46 -33.64
C LEU A 85 -12.86 19.75 -32.40
N PRO A 86 -11.91 18.82 -32.54
CA PRO A 86 -11.40 18.05 -31.41
C PRO A 86 -10.82 19.01 -30.38
N ALA A 87 -11.42 19.00 -29.18
CA ALA A 87 -10.94 19.79 -28.06
C ALA A 87 -9.45 19.48 -27.82
N PRO A 88 -8.60 20.48 -27.57
CA PRO A 88 -7.18 20.28 -27.36
C PRO A 88 -6.96 19.28 -26.21
N ALA A 89 -6.17 18.23 -26.49
CA ALA A 89 -5.88 17.20 -25.51
C ALA A 89 -5.21 17.83 -24.27
N PRO A 90 -5.61 17.43 -23.05
CA PRO A 90 -5.04 18.00 -21.83
C PRO A 90 -3.52 17.77 -21.77
N PRO A 91 -2.76 18.71 -21.20
CA PRO A 91 -1.31 18.60 -21.12
C PRO A 91 -0.90 17.36 -20.31
N VAL A 92 -0.23 16.43 -20.97
CA VAL A 92 0.28 15.21 -20.34
C VAL A 92 1.51 15.55 -19.53
N LEU A 93 1.39 15.49 -18.21
CA LEU A 93 2.53 15.71 -17.33
C LEU A 93 3.51 14.54 -17.41
N ALA A 94 4.81 14.84 -17.52
CA ALA A 94 5.87 13.83 -17.55
C ALA A 94 5.87 12.98 -16.26
N PRO A 95 5.96 11.63 -16.35
CA PRO A 95 6.06 10.78 -15.17
C PRO A 95 7.33 11.04 -14.34
N ILE A 96 7.23 10.91 -13.01
CA ILE A 96 8.36 10.98 -12.08
C ILE A 96 8.58 9.59 -11.49
N THR A 97 9.80 9.07 -11.60
CA THR A 97 10.13 7.70 -11.18
C THR A 97 11.17 7.69 -10.07
N PHE A 98 10.92 6.89 -9.04
CA PHE A 98 11.80 6.65 -7.90
C PHE A 98 12.19 5.17 -7.86
N GLN A 99 13.47 4.89 -8.01
CA GLN A 99 14.03 3.54 -8.05
C GLN A 99 14.69 3.16 -6.72
N GLY A 100 14.86 1.85 -6.50
CA GLY A 100 15.51 1.34 -5.29
C GLY A 100 14.69 1.55 -4.01
N ILE A 101 13.37 1.73 -4.15
CA ILE A 101 12.46 1.76 -3.01
C ILE A 101 12.15 0.33 -2.56
N LYS A 102 11.68 0.16 -1.32
CA LYS A 102 11.05 -1.11 -0.92
C LYS A 102 9.56 -0.90 -0.67
N VAL A 103 8.72 -1.79 -1.17
CA VAL A 103 7.28 -1.80 -0.87
C VAL A 103 6.95 -2.99 0.02
N LEU A 104 6.01 -2.82 0.95
CA LEU A 104 5.47 -3.95 1.71
C LEU A 104 4.35 -4.62 0.93
N VAL A 105 4.52 -5.91 0.69
CA VAL A 105 3.49 -6.75 0.07
C VAL A 105 3.08 -7.86 1.03
N ARG A 106 1.79 -8.18 1.03
CA ARG A 106 1.26 -9.30 1.80
C ARG A 106 1.58 -10.61 1.08
N GLN A 107 2.38 -11.46 1.73
CA GLN A 107 2.75 -12.79 1.22
C GLN A 107 2.54 -13.83 2.33
N GLY A 108 1.59 -14.74 2.14
CA GLY A 108 1.32 -15.82 3.10
C GLY A 108 0.92 -15.32 4.50
N GLY A 109 0.11 -14.25 4.56
CA GLY A 109 -0.35 -13.66 5.83
C GLY A 109 0.67 -12.76 6.55
N LYS A 110 1.88 -12.60 6.00
CA LYS A 110 2.91 -11.71 6.54
C LYS A 110 3.19 -10.58 5.56
N LEU A 111 3.61 -9.41 6.08
CA LEU A 111 4.16 -8.35 5.24
C LEU A 111 5.65 -8.59 5.01
N ARG A 112 6.05 -8.58 3.74
CA ARG A 112 7.45 -8.68 3.31
C ARG A 112 7.84 -7.49 2.47
N GLU A 113 9.08 -7.05 2.65
CA GLU A 113 9.68 -6.04 1.77
C GLU A 113 10.03 -6.66 0.42
N ARG A 114 9.69 -5.95 -0.66
CA ARG A 114 10.17 -6.22 -2.02
C ARG A 114 10.80 -4.98 -2.61
N GLU A 115 11.77 -5.18 -3.47
CA GLU A 115 12.32 -4.09 -4.27
C GLU A 115 11.29 -3.60 -5.26
N ALA A 116 11.18 -2.29 -5.39
CA ALA A 116 10.20 -1.69 -6.26
C ALA A 116 10.72 -0.41 -6.93
N VAL A 117 9.96 0.00 -7.92
CA VAL A 117 10.03 1.28 -8.59
C VAL A 117 8.67 1.95 -8.42
N MET A 118 8.64 3.15 -7.85
CA MET A 118 7.42 3.94 -7.76
C MET A 118 7.43 4.99 -8.86
N THR A 119 6.34 5.08 -9.61
CA THR A 119 6.15 6.06 -10.67
C THR A 119 4.91 6.87 -10.37
N LEU A 120 5.06 8.19 -10.29
CA LEU A 120 3.96 9.15 -10.23
C LEU A 120 3.69 9.62 -11.66
N THR A 121 2.53 9.28 -12.20
CA THR A 121 2.09 9.72 -13.52
C THR A 121 1.29 11.03 -13.42
N GLY A 122 0.55 11.39 -14.47
CA GLY A 122 -0.38 12.52 -14.42
C GLY A 122 -1.62 12.28 -13.55
N SER A 123 -2.00 11.03 -13.32
CA SER A 123 -3.27 10.65 -12.66
C SER A 123 -3.12 9.59 -11.57
N ASP A 124 -2.05 8.81 -11.60
CA ASP A 124 -1.95 7.58 -10.81
C ASP A 124 -0.55 7.43 -10.17
N LEU A 125 -0.54 6.77 -9.03
CA LEU A 125 0.65 6.25 -8.38
C LEU A 125 0.77 4.77 -8.74
N ALA A 126 1.80 4.41 -9.49
CA ALA A 126 2.11 3.04 -9.84
C ALA A 126 3.33 2.55 -9.06
N VAL A 127 3.28 1.33 -8.55
CA VAL A 127 4.40 0.64 -7.90
C VAL A 127 4.64 -0.69 -8.59
N GLN A 128 5.85 -0.86 -9.12
CA GLN A 128 6.28 -2.03 -9.87
C GLN A 128 7.38 -2.78 -9.14
N SER A 129 7.38 -4.10 -9.18
CA SER A 129 8.49 -4.97 -8.74
C SER A 129 8.77 -5.96 -9.84
N ASP A 130 10.05 -6.13 -10.19
CA ASP A 130 10.48 -7.10 -11.21
C ASP A 130 9.76 -6.93 -12.56
N GLY A 131 9.47 -5.67 -12.93
CA GLY A 131 8.77 -5.32 -14.17
C GLY A 131 7.26 -5.62 -14.16
N LYS A 132 6.68 -5.97 -13.00
CA LYS A 132 5.24 -6.22 -12.84
C LYS A 132 4.61 -5.17 -11.94
N ASP A 133 3.45 -4.68 -12.32
CA ASP A 133 2.62 -3.83 -11.46
C ASP A 133 2.18 -4.62 -10.22
N ILE A 134 2.58 -4.12 -9.05
CA ILE A 134 2.07 -4.63 -7.77
C ILE A 134 0.81 -3.85 -7.39
N VAL A 135 0.89 -2.52 -7.50
CA VAL A 135 -0.16 -1.61 -7.08
C VAL A 135 -0.25 -0.47 -8.09
N SER A 136 -1.46 -0.10 -8.48
CA SER A 136 -1.76 1.10 -9.24
C SER A 136 -2.95 1.80 -8.59
N VAL A 137 -2.76 3.05 -8.18
CA VAL A 137 -3.71 3.80 -7.37
C VAL A 137 -3.96 5.17 -8.00
N PRO A 138 -5.20 5.48 -8.41
CA PRO A 138 -5.54 6.83 -8.85
C PRO A 138 -5.35 7.84 -7.73
N PHE A 139 -4.81 9.02 -8.04
CA PHE A 139 -4.59 10.07 -7.04
C PHE A 139 -5.89 10.46 -6.33
N ALA A 140 -7.01 10.45 -7.04
CA ALA A 140 -8.34 10.71 -6.49
C ALA A 140 -8.79 9.70 -5.41
N SER A 141 -8.18 8.51 -5.36
CA SER A 141 -8.48 7.48 -4.35
C SER A 141 -7.57 7.54 -3.12
N ILE A 142 -6.54 8.40 -3.15
CA ILE A 142 -5.64 8.63 -2.01
C ILE A 142 -6.36 9.51 -1.00
N ALA A 143 -6.63 8.95 0.18
CA ALA A 143 -7.30 9.66 1.25
C ALA A 143 -6.31 10.52 2.06
N GLN A 144 -5.22 9.91 2.51
CA GLN A 144 -4.18 10.59 3.30
C GLN A 144 -2.80 10.01 3.01
N ALA A 145 -1.77 10.77 3.36
CA ALA A 145 -0.40 10.30 3.33
C ALA A 145 0.32 10.66 4.63
N PHE A 146 1.19 9.76 5.08
CA PHE A 146 1.95 9.90 6.32
C PHE A 146 3.42 9.58 6.06
N TYR A 147 4.30 10.30 6.74
CA TYR A 147 5.71 10.04 6.82
C TYR A 147 6.05 9.57 8.23
N SER A 148 6.79 8.47 8.34
CA SER A 148 7.29 7.98 9.62
C SER A 148 8.76 7.60 9.52
N ARG A 149 9.56 8.03 10.50
CA ARG A 149 10.96 7.62 10.66
C ARG A 149 11.08 6.63 11.81
N SER A 150 11.01 5.34 11.52
CA SER A 150 10.86 4.29 12.54
C SER A 150 11.25 2.91 12.01
N LYS A 151 11.38 1.91 12.89
CA LYS A 151 11.65 0.52 12.48
C LYS A 151 10.46 -0.12 11.76
N GLU A 152 9.25 0.19 12.23
CA GLU A 152 7.97 -0.25 11.67
C GLU A 152 7.17 0.97 11.21
N PRO A 153 6.42 0.90 10.11
CA PRO A 153 5.58 2.01 9.65
C PRO A 153 4.49 2.32 10.68
N LYS A 154 4.35 3.60 11.01
CA LYS A 154 3.36 4.14 11.94
C LYS A 154 2.55 5.24 11.25
N TRP A 155 1.25 5.28 11.48
CA TRP A 155 0.37 6.30 10.92
C TRP A 155 -0.85 6.51 11.82
N LYS A 156 -1.61 7.57 11.58
CA LYS A 156 -2.91 7.76 12.25
C LYS A 156 -4.02 7.22 11.37
N GLY A 157 -4.83 6.32 11.93
CA GLY A 157 -6.02 5.82 11.25
C GLY A 157 -7.08 6.90 11.05
N PRO A 158 -8.16 6.58 10.31
CA PRO A 158 -9.30 7.48 10.15
C PRO A 158 -10.00 7.82 11.48
N ASP A 159 -9.82 6.99 12.51
CA ASP A 159 -10.27 7.20 13.89
C ASP A 159 -9.33 8.07 14.72
N GLY A 160 -8.23 8.56 14.13
CA GLY A 160 -7.20 9.36 14.78
C GLY A 160 -6.26 8.58 15.69
N LYS A 161 -6.44 7.25 15.83
CA LYS A 161 -5.56 6.41 16.65
C LYS A 161 -4.30 6.05 15.89
N GLU A 162 -3.19 5.96 16.62
CA GLU A 162 -1.93 5.51 16.06
C GLU A 162 -2.03 4.01 15.73
N GLN A 163 -1.71 3.66 14.49
CA GLN A 163 -1.64 2.31 13.97
C GLN A 163 -0.20 2.03 13.55
N SER A 164 0.22 0.79 13.74
CA SER A 164 1.52 0.30 13.30
C SER A 164 1.37 -1.10 12.74
N VAL A 165 2.16 -1.44 11.73
CA VAL A 165 2.19 -2.81 11.22
C VAL A 165 3.58 -3.41 11.38
N SER A 166 3.63 -4.62 11.96
CA SER A 166 4.88 -5.34 12.09
C SER A 166 5.31 -5.93 10.76
N VAL A 167 6.58 -5.73 10.42
CA VAL A 167 7.15 -6.14 9.15
C VAL A 167 8.11 -7.29 9.38
N ASP A 168 7.95 -8.39 8.63
CA ASP A 168 8.89 -9.50 8.69
C ASP A 168 10.15 -9.14 7.89
N LEU A 169 11.13 -8.65 8.62
CA LEU A 169 12.39 -8.14 8.09
C LEU A 169 13.54 -9.14 8.27
N GLY A 170 13.21 -10.36 8.68
CA GLY A 170 14.15 -11.44 8.96
C GLY A 170 14.93 -11.27 10.27
N ARG A 171 15.72 -12.30 10.59
CA ARG A 171 16.43 -12.44 11.87
C ARG A 171 17.47 -11.37 12.16
N MET A 172 17.86 -10.53 11.21
CA MET A 172 18.88 -9.47 11.41
C MET A 172 18.30 -8.06 11.48
N SER A 173 16.98 -7.92 11.59
CA SER A 173 16.34 -6.60 11.52
C SER A 173 16.72 -5.66 12.69
N PHE A 174 17.21 -6.20 13.80
CA PHE A 174 17.63 -5.39 14.96
C PHE A 174 18.91 -4.57 14.70
N PHE A 175 19.75 -4.96 13.73
CA PHE A 175 20.90 -4.16 13.30
C PHE A 175 20.53 -3.09 12.28
N ARG A 176 19.33 -3.13 11.70
CA ARG A 176 18.89 -2.14 10.73
C ARG A 176 18.33 -0.94 11.50
N GLY A 177 18.91 0.23 11.25
CA GLY A 177 18.52 1.50 11.87
C GLY A 177 17.07 1.92 11.53
N GLU A 178 16.73 3.15 11.91
CA GLU A 178 15.45 3.75 11.55
C GLU A 178 15.28 3.81 10.02
N ARG A 179 14.03 3.67 9.57
CA ARG A 179 13.68 3.64 8.16
C ARG A 179 12.73 4.77 7.85
N ASN A 180 12.80 5.27 6.63
CA ASN A 180 11.91 6.31 6.13
C ASN A 180 10.73 5.65 5.42
N TRP A 181 9.57 5.69 6.06
CA TRP A 181 8.31 5.17 5.54
C TRP A 181 7.45 6.30 4.99
N LEU A 182 6.90 6.09 3.80
CA LEU A 182 5.75 6.78 3.25
C LEU A 182 4.57 5.81 3.31
N ILE A 183 3.53 6.17 4.05
CA ILE A 183 2.30 5.40 4.17
C ILE A 183 1.23 6.17 3.40
N VAL A 184 0.71 5.56 2.33
CA VAL A 184 -0.37 6.13 1.52
C VAL A 184 -1.65 5.36 1.85
N THR A 185 -2.62 6.03 2.47
CA THR A 185 -3.91 5.41 2.78
C THR A 185 -4.87 5.66 1.62
N THR A 186 -5.49 4.58 1.15
CA THR A 186 -6.50 4.61 0.10
C THR A 186 -7.84 4.14 0.66
N SER A 187 -8.89 4.19 -0.15
CA SER A 187 -10.19 3.59 0.20
C SER A 187 -10.15 2.06 0.34
N ALA A 188 -9.19 1.39 -0.31
CA ALA A 188 -9.06 -0.07 -0.29
C ALA A 188 -8.11 -0.54 0.81
N GLU A 189 -6.84 -0.15 0.74
CA GLU A 189 -5.82 -0.56 1.69
C GLU A 189 -4.65 0.45 1.79
N PRO A 190 -3.94 0.50 2.93
CA PRO A 190 -2.74 1.31 3.07
C PRO A 190 -1.56 0.68 2.33
N ILE A 191 -0.82 1.51 1.60
CA ILE A 191 0.39 1.13 0.87
C ILE A 191 1.59 1.67 1.65
N PHE A 192 2.56 0.80 1.91
CA PHE A 192 3.75 1.15 2.67
C PHE A 192 4.97 1.13 1.76
N VAL A 193 5.57 2.29 1.56
CA VAL A 193 6.77 2.47 0.75
C VAL A 193 7.91 2.93 1.64
N ARG A 194 9.06 2.28 1.52
CA ARG A 194 10.30 2.62 2.20
C ARG A 194 11.26 3.24 1.21
N PHE A 195 11.82 4.38 1.58
CA PHE A 195 12.86 5.06 0.82
C PHE A 195 14.22 4.91 1.50
N GLU A 196 15.26 4.82 0.69
CA GLU A 196 16.64 4.84 1.13
C GLU A 196 17.21 6.26 1.00
N GLY A 197 17.93 6.70 2.04
CA GLY A 197 18.76 7.91 2.01
C GLY A 197 18.02 9.20 1.64
N ALA A 198 18.63 9.98 0.75
CA ALA A 198 18.21 11.35 0.41
C ALA A 198 16.99 11.43 -0.53
N GLN A 199 16.61 10.33 -1.20
CA GLN A 199 15.49 10.31 -2.14
C GLN A 199 14.15 10.64 -1.48
N MET A 200 14.02 10.35 -0.18
CA MET A 200 12.77 10.57 0.57
C MET A 200 12.30 12.03 0.47
N ARG A 201 13.19 13.01 0.63
CA ARG A 201 12.77 14.43 0.64
C ARG A 201 12.18 14.85 -0.72
N THR A 202 12.82 14.44 -1.80
CA THR A 202 12.32 14.70 -3.16
C THR A 202 11.03 13.94 -3.42
N ALA A 203 10.94 12.68 -3.00
CA ALA A 203 9.75 11.85 -3.17
C ALA A 203 8.54 12.43 -2.46
N LEU A 204 8.69 12.91 -1.21
CA LEU A 204 7.60 13.55 -0.47
C LEU A 204 7.14 14.84 -1.18
N ALA A 205 8.08 15.69 -1.60
CA ALA A 205 7.74 16.94 -2.28
C ALA A 205 7.00 16.68 -3.61
N SER A 206 7.52 15.78 -4.44
CA SER A 206 6.87 15.39 -5.69
C SER A 206 5.53 14.71 -5.46
N PHE A 207 5.39 13.90 -4.41
CA PHE A 207 4.12 13.27 -4.06
C PHE A 207 3.07 14.32 -3.69
N GLU A 208 3.40 15.29 -2.81
CA GLU A 208 2.48 16.36 -2.44
C GLU A 208 2.08 17.23 -3.65
N GLU A 209 3.04 17.56 -4.51
CA GLU A 209 2.82 18.36 -5.71
C GLU A 209 1.90 17.65 -6.72
N ARG A 210 2.11 16.35 -6.94
CA ARG A 210 1.35 15.56 -7.91
C ARG A 210 -0.04 15.20 -7.43
N THR A 211 -0.17 14.82 -6.17
CA THR A 211 -1.43 14.32 -5.60
C THR A 211 -2.28 15.42 -4.99
N GLY A 212 -1.68 16.56 -4.63
CA GLY A 212 -2.32 17.60 -3.82
C GLY A 212 -2.52 17.20 -2.36
N VAL A 213 -2.16 15.97 -1.96
CA VAL A 213 -2.33 15.44 -0.60
C VAL A 213 -1.13 15.82 0.25
N LYS A 214 -1.37 16.46 1.39
CA LYS A 214 -0.30 16.81 2.34
C LYS A 214 0.16 15.60 3.14
N VAL A 215 1.48 15.44 3.26
CA VAL A 215 2.08 14.35 4.02
C VAL A 215 2.16 14.74 5.49
N GLN A 216 1.45 14.01 6.33
CA GLN A 216 1.46 14.17 7.79
C GLN A 216 2.71 13.52 8.40
N ARG A 217 3.17 13.99 9.56
CA ARG A 217 4.36 13.48 10.26
C ARG A 217 4.04 13.11 11.69
#